data_AF-K0MU61-F1
#
_entry.id   AF-K0MU61-F1
#
_cell.length_a   1.000
_cell.length_b   1.000
_cell.length_c   1.000
_cell.angle_alpha   90.00
_cell.angle_beta   90.00
_cell.angle_gamma   90.00
#
_symmetry.space_group_name_H-M   'P 1'
#
loop_
_entity.id
_entity.type
_entity.pdbx_description
1 polymer ?
#
loop_
_entity_poly.entity_id
_entity_poly.type
_entity_poly.pdbx_seq_one_letter_code
_entity_poly.pdbx_strand_id
1 'polypeptide(L)'
;MTLKTNKSISLTGTSTIGDVQVAYLNATIDQEGNGANTVNQSIQNQALYDANKKEVRADIAKFQQLLYDTEDSLVSEKEGTDSSKTPGL
;
A
#
# COMPACT_ATOMS: atom_id res chain seq x y z
N MET A 1 -22.45 -17.10 20.21
CA MET A 1 -21.21 -16.33 20.02
C MET A 1 -20.95 -16.25 18.53
N THR A 2 -20.68 -15.06 17.99
CA THR A 2 -20.42 -14.89 16.56
C THR A 2 -19.03 -14.32 16.38
N LEU A 3 -18.16 -15.06 15.68
CA LEU A 3 -16.82 -14.61 15.31
C LEU A 3 -16.93 -13.68 14.10
N LYS A 4 -16.33 -12.48 14.18
CA LYS A 4 -16.17 -11.59 13.04
C LYS A 4 -14.71 -11.60 12.63
N THR A 5 -14.43 -12.03 11.40
CA THR A 5 -13.10 -12.02 10.79
C THR A 5 -13.00 -10.90 9.77
N ASN A 6 -11.79 -10.40 9.55
CA ASN A 6 -11.46 -9.46 8.50
C ASN A 6 -10.07 -9.82 7.97
N LYS A 7 -9.84 -9.66 6.66
CA LYS A 7 -8.56 -9.89 6.02
C LYS A 7 -7.96 -8.58 5.56
N SER A 8 -6.68 -8.37 5.87
CA SER A 8 -5.93 -7.19 5.48
C SER A 8 -4.51 -7.54 5.05
N ILE A 9 -3.95 -6.80 4.10
CA ILE A 9 -2.53 -6.84 3.73
C ILE A 9 -1.84 -5.65 4.40
N SER A 10 -0.70 -5.90 5.03
CA SER A 10 0.16 -4.85 5.58
C SER A 10 1.44 -4.73 4.76
N LEU A 11 1.73 -3.53 4.27
CA LEU A 11 2.96 -3.19 3.56
C LEU A 11 3.82 -2.27 4.44
N THR A 12 5.13 -2.51 4.48
CA THR A 12 6.08 -1.63 5.17
C THR A 12 7.26 -1.30 4.27
N GLY A 13 7.73 -0.07 4.37
CA GLY A 13 8.83 0.46 3.57
C GLY A 13 9.76 1.28 4.44
N THR A 14 11.06 1.14 4.22
CA THR A 14 12.08 1.90 4.93
C THR A 14 13.03 2.48 3.89
N SER A 15 13.17 3.81 3.87
CA SER A 15 14.19 4.48 3.05
C SER A 15 15.40 4.79 3.93
N THR A 16 16.56 4.29 3.52
CA THR A 16 17.83 4.45 4.23
C THR A 16 18.83 5.19 3.36
N ILE A 17 19.69 5.98 4.00
CA ILE A 17 20.90 6.54 3.39
C ILE A 17 22.08 5.97 4.15
N GLY A 18 22.81 5.05 3.52
CA GLY A 18 23.72 4.15 4.23
C GLY A 18 22.95 3.28 5.23
N ASP A 19 23.43 3.24 6.46
CA ASP A 19 22.82 2.46 7.55
C ASP A 19 21.79 3.25 8.37
N VAL A 20 21.51 4.51 7.99
CA VAL A 20 20.59 5.40 8.72
C VAL A 20 19.23 5.43 8.04
N GLN A 21 18.19 5.09 8.80
CA GLN A 21 16.81 5.22 8.37
C GLN A 21 16.38 6.69 8.32
N VAL A 22 15.92 7.13 7.15
CA VAL A 22 15.50 8.51 6.88
C VAL A 22 13.99 8.64 6.84
N ALA A 23 13.32 7.66 6.23
CA ALA A 23 11.86 7.59 6.20
C ALA A 23 11.34 6.18 6.50
N TYR A 24 10.14 6.14 7.08
CA TYR A 24 9.37 4.92 7.27
C TYR A 24 7.99 5.09 6.65
N LEU A 25 7.53 4.04 5.99
CA LEU A 25 6.23 3.94 5.37
C LEU A 25 5.55 2.69 5.90
N ASN A 26 4.27 2.80 6.19
CA ASN A 26 3.41 1.65 6.39
C ASN A 26 2.08 1.89 5.68
N ALA A 27 1.49 0.81 5.18
CA ALA A 27 0.15 0.83 4.65
C ALA A 27 -0.59 -0.44 5.07
N THR A 28 -1.90 -0.32 5.22
CA THR A 28 -2.80 -1.45 5.44
C THR A 28 -3.93 -1.38 4.44
N ILE A 29 -4.13 -2.46 3.69
CA ILE A 29 -5.13 -2.62 2.65
C ILE A 29 -6.16 -3.62 3.16
N ASP A 30 -7.43 -3.22 3.23
CA ASP A 30 -8.52 -4.12 3.57
C ASP A 30 -8.89 -4.98 2.36
N GLN A 31 -8.74 -6.30 2.48
CA GLN A 31 -9.05 -7.22 1.38
C GLN A 31 -10.54 -7.49 1.26
N GLU A 32 -11.38 -7.11 2.22
CA GLU A 32 -12.81 -7.41 2.19
C GLU A 32 -13.65 -6.22 1.70
N GLY A 33 -13.03 -5.05 1.49
CA GLY A 33 -13.71 -3.81 1.10
C GLY A 33 -14.57 -3.22 2.23
N ASN A 34 -14.38 -3.72 3.46
CA ASN A 34 -15.20 -3.39 4.62
C ASN A 34 -14.50 -2.36 5.54
N GLY A 35 -13.22 -2.12 5.30
CA GLY A 35 -12.37 -1.19 6.04
C GLY A 35 -11.79 -0.10 5.13
N ALA A 36 -11.25 0.95 5.76
CA ALA A 36 -10.51 1.99 5.06
C ALA A 36 -9.05 1.57 4.87
N ASN A 37 -8.51 1.78 3.67
CA ASN A 37 -7.08 1.63 3.44
C ASN A 37 -6.35 2.78 4.16
N THR A 38 -5.25 2.46 4.83
CA THR A 38 -4.46 3.45 5.57
C THR A 38 -3.05 3.48 5.02
N VAL A 39 -2.49 4.68 4.94
CA VAL A 39 -1.10 4.91 4.54
C VAL A 39 -0.51 5.93 5.50
N ASN A 40 0.58 5.55 6.15
CA ASN A 40 1.33 6.44 7.03
C ASN A 40 2.75 6.56 6.53
N GLN A 41 3.25 7.79 6.56
CA GLN A 41 4.63 8.13 6.25
C GLN A 41 5.21 8.94 7.41
N SER A 42 6.41 8.59 7.86
CA SER A 42 7.13 9.31 8.89
C SER A 42 8.57 9.59 8.44
N ILE A 43 9.01 10.83 8.59
CA ILE A 43 10.41 11.23 8.39
C ILE A 43 11.11 11.16 9.75
N GLN A 44 12.12 10.31 9.86
CA GLN A 44 12.85 10.06 11.11
C GLN A 44 14.12 10.90 11.21
N ASN A 45 14.69 11.30 10.07
CA ASN A 45 15.86 12.18 10.05
C ASN A 45 15.65 13.31 9.05
N GLN A 46 15.22 14.47 9.56
CA GLN A 46 14.90 15.64 8.74
C GLN A 46 16.12 16.17 7.98
N ALA A 47 17.31 16.18 8.59
CA ALA A 47 18.52 16.69 7.96
C ALA A 47 18.96 15.82 6.76
N LEU A 48 18.96 14.50 6.93
CA LEU A 48 19.27 13.58 5.83
C LEU A 48 18.18 13.58 4.75
N TYR A 49 16.92 13.72 5.14
CA TYR A 49 15.83 13.92 4.20
C TYR A 49 16.05 15.18 3.36
N ASP A 50 16.40 16.30 3.99
CA ASP A 50 16.59 17.56 3.31
C ASP A 50 17.78 17.56 2.35
N ALA A 51 18.85 16.85 2.71
CA ALA A 51 20.02 16.65 1.84
C ALA A 51 19.75 15.69 0.66
N ASN A 52 18.86 14.71 0.82
CA ASN A 52 18.63 13.62 -0.16
C ASN A 52 17.17 13.56 -0.66
N LYS A 53 16.44 14.70 -0.69
CA LYS A 53 15.00 14.74 -0.98
C LYS A 53 14.58 13.94 -2.21
N LYS A 54 15.36 14.04 -3.29
CA LYS A 54 15.03 13.42 -4.57
C LYS A 54 14.99 11.89 -4.45
N GLU A 55 15.98 11.31 -3.76
CA GLU A 55 16.10 9.87 -3.58
C GLU A 55 15.01 9.36 -2.63
N VAL A 56 14.87 10.00 -1.47
CA VAL A 56 13.85 9.57 -0.49
C VAL A 56 12.44 9.68 -1.06
N ARG A 57 12.14 10.73 -1.84
CA ARG A 57 10.84 10.87 -2.54
C ARG A 57 10.64 9.83 -3.63
N ALA A 58 11.71 9.41 -4.33
CA ALA A 58 11.62 8.33 -5.29
C ALA A 58 11.28 7.00 -4.60
N ASP A 59 11.84 6.73 -3.42
CA ASP A 59 11.50 5.54 -2.63
C ASP A 59 10.05 5.58 -2.13
N ILE A 60 9.59 6.74 -1.64
CA ILE A 60 8.20 6.94 -1.23
C ILE A 60 7.25 6.69 -2.42
N ALA A 61 7.56 7.21 -3.60
CA ALA A 61 6.75 7.02 -4.80
C ALA A 61 6.71 5.54 -5.23
N LYS A 62 7.84 4.82 -5.16
CA LYS A 62 7.88 3.38 -5.41
C LYS A 62 7.01 2.60 -4.44
N PHE A 63 7.03 2.95 -3.15
CA PHE A 63 6.17 2.32 -2.15
C PHE A 63 4.69 2.58 -2.42
N GLN A 64 4.33 3.81 -2.83
CA GLN A 64 2.96 4.13 -3.22
C GLN A 64 2.52 3.36 -4.48
N GLN A 65 3.40 3.21 -5.46
CA GLN A 65 3.10 2.39 -6.64
C GLN A 65 2.84 0.94 -6.25
N LEU A 66 3.68 0.36 -5.38
CA LEU A 66 3.46 -1.00 -4.88
C LEU A 66 2.11 -1.16 -4.16
N LEU A 67 1.72 -0.15 -3.37
CA LEU A 67 0.41 -0.11 -2.74
C LEU A 67 -0.71 -0.17 -3.77
N TYR A 68 -0.67 0.70 -4.79
CA TYR A 68 -1.70 0.73 -5.85
C TYR A 68 -1.73 -0.56 -6.66
N ASP A 69 -0.57 -1.10 -7.05
CA ASP A 69 -0.50 -2.37 -7.77
C ASP A 69 -1.10 -3.51 -6.94
N THR A 70 -0.93 -3.47 -5.61
CA THR A 70 -1.54 -4.44 -4.69
C THR A 70 -3.05 -4.26 -4.60
N GLU A 71 -3.54 -3.02 -4.48
CA GLU A 71 -4.97 -2.70 -4.46
C GLU A 71 -5.65 -3.16 -5.77
N ASP A 72 -5.05 -2.82 -6.92
CA ASP A 72 -5.56 -3.20 -8.25
C ASP A 72 -5.55 -4.72 -8.45
N SER A 73 -4.50 -5.41 -8.00
CA SER A 73 -4.44 -6.88 -8.04
C SER A 73 -5.60 -7.50 -7.26
N LEU A 74 -5.89 -7.00 -6.06
CA LEU A 74 -7.00 -7.47 -5.23
C LEU A 74 -8.37 -7.20 -5.86
N VAL A 75 -8.54 -6.09 -6.58
CA VAL A 75 -9.77 -5.79 -7.33
C VAL A 75 -9.91 -6.75 -8.51
N SER A 76 -8.85 -6.95 -9.29
CA SER A 76 -8.88 -7.86 -10.45
C SER A 76 -9.19 -9.31 -10.06
N GLU A 77 -8.72 -9.75 -8.89
CA GLU A 77 -8.98 -11.08 -8.36
C GLU A 77 -10.44 -11.24 -7.89
N LYS A 78 -11.10 -10.15 -7.48
CA LYS A 78 -12.53 -10.14 -7.15
C LYS A 78 -13.43 -10.06 -8.39
N GLU A 79 -13.03 -9.30 -9.41
CA GLU A 79 -13.83 -9.16 -10.65
C GLU A 79 -13.74 -10.39 -11.58
N GLY A 80 -12.82 -11.32 -11.32
CA GLY A 80 -12.71 -12.59 -12.05
C GLY A 80 -13.81 -13.64 -11.79
N THR A 81 -14.88 -13.32 -11.03
CA THR A 81 -15.92 -14.30 -10.66
C THR A 81 -17.35 -13.97 -11.06
N ASP A 82 -17.60 -12.97 -11.91
CA ASP A 82 -18.91 -12.82 -12.55
C ASP A 82 -18.78 -12.52 -14.05
N SER A 83 -18.71 -13.58 -14.84
CA SER A 83 -18.96 -13.53 -16.28
C SER A 83 -19.99 -14.58 -16.66
N SER A 84 -21.15 -14.55 -16.00
CA SER A 84 -22.36 -15.19 -16.52
C SER A 84 -23.01 -14.28 -17.58
N LYS A 85 -22.40 -14.33 -18.76
CA LYS A 85 -22.90 -14.00 -20.11
C LYS A 85 -24.42 -13.79 -20.22
N THR A 86 -24.87 -12.58 -20.53
CA THR A 86 -26.02 -12.35 -21.44
C THR A 86 -25.93 -10.96 -22.10
N PRO A 87 -25.57 -10.85 -23.39
CA PRO A 87 -26.03 -9.75 -24.22
C PRO A 87 -27.23 -10.26 -25.02
N GLY A 88 -28.41 -9.82 -24.61
CA GLY A 88 -29.58 -9.86 -25.47
C GLY A 88 -29.42 -8.85 -26.59
N LEU A 89 -29.66 -9.30 -27.82
CA LEU A 89 -30.29 -8.51 -28.88
C LEU A 89 -31.04 -9.48 -29.80
#